data_AF-A0A135VD59-F1
#
_entry.id   AF-A0A135VD59-F1
#
_cell.length_a   1.000
_cell.length_b   1.000
_cell.length_c   1.000
_cell.angle_alpha   90.00
_cell.angle_beta   90.00
_cell.angle_gamma   90.00
#
_symmetry.space_group_name_H-M   'P 1'
#
loop_
_entity.id
_entity.type
_entity.pdbx_description
1 polymer ?
#
loop_
_entity_poly.entity_id
_entity_poly.type
_entity_poly.pdbx_seq_one_letter_code
_entity_poly.pdbx_strand_id
1 'polypeptide(L)' 'MAHEGITIVLVLLGIVLLVSYQLGPSNEVRAVKQLEAKAMLIPSAVLLFIIAAVLFSGILGP' A
#
# COMPACT_ATOMS: atom_id res chain seq x y z
N MET A 1 7.70 -13.67 17.62
CA MET A 1 7.57 -12.66 18.70
C MET A 1 7.94 -11.25 18.25
N ALA A 2 9.20 -10.92 17.91
CA ALA A 2 9.55 -9.57 17.45
C ALA A 2 8.96 -9.22 16.07
N HIS A 3 8.92 -10.20 15.16
CA HIS A 3 8.41 -10.05 13.80
C HIS A 3 6.91 -9.71 13.78
N GLU A 4 6.11 -10.38 14.64
CA GLU A 4 4.66 -10.14 14.76
C GLU A 4 4.36 -8.73 15.29
N GLY A 5 5.17 -8.23 16.24
CA GLY A 5 5.03 -6.87 16.75
C GLY A 5 5.34 -5.80 15.70
N ILE A 6 6.38 -6.01 14.89
CA ILE A 6 6.73 -5.10 13.78
C ILE A 6 5.63 -5.07 12.73
N THR A 7 5.05 -6.22 12.38
CA THR A 7 3.94 -6.30 11.42
C THR A 7 2.75 -5.46 11.88
N ILE A 8 2.34 -5.56 13.15
CA ILE A 8 1.21 -4.79 13.69
C ILE A 8 1.48 -3.28 13.63
N VAL A 9 2.69 -2.85 13.99
CA VAL A 9 3.10 -1.43 13.92
C VAL A 9 3.05 -0.91 12.48
N LEU A 10 3.53 -1.69 11.51
CA LEU A 10 3.51 -1.31 10.10
C LEU A 10 2.09 -1.22 9.55
N VAL A 11 1.20 -2.12 9.95
CA VAL A 11 -0.22 -2.08 9.58
C VAL A 11 -0.89 -0.82 10.13
N LEU A 12 -0.68 -0.51 11.41
CA LEU A 12 -1.21 0.70 12.04
C LEU A 12 -0.69 1.97 11.36
N LEU A 13 0.61 2.02 11.07
CA LEU A 13 1.23 3.13 10.34
C LEU A 13 0.61 3.30 8.95
N GLY A 14 0.40 2.19 8.22
CA GLY A 14 -0.27 2.20 6.92
C GLY A 14 -1.69 2.79 6.99
N ILE A 15 -2.48 2.40 8.00
CA ILE A 15 -3.82 2.95 8.22
C ILE A 15 -3.77 4.46 8.48
N VAL A 16 -2.87 4.92 9.37
CA VAL A 16 -2.71 6.34 9.68
C VAL A 16 -2.37 7.15 8.43
N LEU A 17 -1.46 6.63 7.58
CA LEU A 17 -1.08 7.30 6.33
C LEU A 17 -2.24 7.39 5.34
N LEU A 18 -3.04 6.32 5.19
CA LEU A 18 -4.23 6.32 4.32
C LEU A 18 -5.29 7.32 4.80
N VAL A 19 -5.55 7.36 6.10
CA VAL A 19 -6.49 8.31 6.71
C VAL A 19 -6.01 9.75 6.54
N SER A 20 -4.72 10.01 6.79
CA SER A 20 -4.10 11.32 6.60
C SER A 20 -4.17 11.77 5.14
N TYR A 21 -3.97 10.84 4.21
CA TYR A 21 -4.12 11.09 2.79
C TYR A 21 -5.57 11.47 2.41
N GLN A 22 -6.59 10.93 3.08
CA GLN A 22 -8.00 11.23 2.83
C GLN A 22 -8.53 12.49 3.54
N LEU A 23 -8.08 12.78 4.77
CA LEU A 23 -8.59 13.87 5.60
C LEU A 23 -7.81 15.19 5.49
N GLY A 24 -6.75 15.25 4.69
CA GLY A 24 -5.99 16.49 4.48
C GLY A 24 -6.79 17.64 3.81
N PRO A 25 -6.30 18.89 3.88
CA PRO A 25 -6.98 20.07 3.32
C PRO A 25 -7.37 19.92 1.84
N SER A 26 -8.56 20.36 1.46
CA SER A 26 -9.09 20.27 0.10
C SER A 26 -8.61 21.42 -0.78
N ASN A 27 -7.38 21.31 -1.29
CA ASN A 27 -6.83 22.23 -2.29
C ASN A 27 -6.80 21.56 -3.67
N GLU A 28 -6.99 22.32 -4.76
CA GLU A 28 -6.97 21.79 -6.14
C GLU A 28 -5.66 21.05 -6.47
N VAL A 29 -4.53 21.54 -5.94
CA VAL A 29 -3.21 20.90 -6.06
C VAL A 29 -3.21 19.48 -5.48
N ARG A 30 -3.96 19.23 -4.40
CA ARG A 30 -4.09 17.90 -3.81
C ARG A 30 -4.89 16.98 -4.72
N ALA A 31 -5.97 17.44 -5.35
CA ALA A 31 -6.77 16.59 -6.24
C ALA A 31 -5.94 16.03 -7.40
N VAL A 32 -5.10 16.86 -8.02
CA VAL A 32 -4.16 16.44 -9.08
C VAL A 32 -3.11 15.48 -8.53
N LYS A 33 -2.50 15.80 -7.38
CA LYS A 33 -1.48 14.93 -6.76
C LYS A 33 -2.06 13.59 -6.29
N GLN A 34 -3.33 13.56 -5.88
CA GLN A 34 -4.03 12.32 -5.56
C GLN A 34 -4.29 11.48 -6.80
N LEU A 35 -4.61 12.11 -7.93
CA LEU A 35 -4.80 11.44 -9.21
C LEU A 35 -3.48 10.81 -9.70
N GLU A 36 -2.38 11.57 -9.69
CA GLU A 36 -1.04 11.07 -10.00
C GLU A 36 -0.64 9.91 -9.08
N ALA A 37 -0.86 10.05 -7.78
CA ALA A 37 -0.56 9.01 -6.80
C ALA A 37 -1.39 7.74 -7.06
N LYS A 38 -2.69 7.86 -7.35
CA LYS A 38 -3.54 6.70 -7.68
C LYS A 38 -3.10 6.03 -8.98
N ALA A 39 -2.76 6.81 -10.00
CA ALA A 39 -2.28 6.31 -11.28
C ALA A 39 -0.96 5.54 -11.15
N MET A 40 -0.13 5.86 -10.15
CA MET A 40 1.11 5.13 -9.86
C MET A 40 0.92 3.96 -8.88
N LEU A 41 0.11 4.14 -7.84
CA LEU A 41 -0.07 3.16 -6.77
C LEU A 41 -0.92 1.96 -7.20
N ILE A 42 -1.98 2.18 -7.98
CA ILE A 42 -2.88 1.09 -8.40
C ILE A 42 -2.14 0.05 -9.25
N PRO A 43 -1.39 0.40 -10.32
CA PRO A 43 -0.64 -0.58 -11.09
C PRO A 43 0.42 -1.28 -10.25
N SER A 44 1.12 -0.54 -9.38
CA SER A 44 2.17 -1.08 -8.51
C SER A 44 1.61 -2.09 -7.50
N ALA A 45 0.44 -1.81 -6.91
CA ALA A 45 -0.24 -2.70 -5.99
C ALA A 45 -0.70 -3.99 -6.68
N VAL A 46 -1.26 -3.90 -7.90
CA VAL A 46 -1.64 -5.07 -8.71
C VAL A 46 -0.41 -5.93 -9.01
N LEU A 47 0.70 -5.31 -9.39
CA LEU A 47 1.94 -6.01 -9.71
C LEU A 47 2.51 -6.73 -8.48
N LEU A 48 2.55 -6.06 -7.33
CA LEU A 48 2.96 -6.67 -6.05
C LEU A 48 2.04 -7.81 -5.63
N PHE A 49 0.73 -7.68 -5.85
CA PHE A 49 -0.23 -8.75 -5.56
C PHE A 49 0.02 -9.99 -6.41
N ILE A 50 0.26 -9.82 -7.72
CA ILE A 50 0.61 -10.93 -8.62
C ILE A 50 1.92 -11.59 -8.18
N ILE A 51 2.96 -10.81 -7.87
CA ILE A 51 4.24 -11.34 -7.40
C ILE A 51 4.05 -12.13 -6.10
N ALA A 52 3.31 -11.58 -5.13
CA ALA A 52 3.02 -12.27 -3.89
C ALA A 52 2.24 -13.56 -4.14
N ALA A 53 1.20 -13.53 -4.98
CA ALA A 53 0.42 -14.71 -5.34
C ALA A 53 1.33 -15.79 -5.96
N VAL A 54 2.24 -15.44 -6.87
CA VAL A 54 3.19 -16.38 -7.46
C VAL A 54 4.16 -16.95 -6.42
N LEU A 55 4.78 -16.10 -5.59
CA LEU A 55 5.70 -16.53 -4.54
C LEU A 55 5.04 -17.49 -3.53
N PHE A 56 3.81 -17.20 -3.11
CA PHE A 56 3.09 -18.00 -2.11
C PHE A 56 2.26 -19.13 -2.72
N SER A 57 2.05 -19.18 -4.03
CA SER A 57 1.34 -20.28 -4.71
C SER A 57 2.09 -21.62 -4.66
N GLY A 58 3.37 -21.62 -4.25
CA GLY A 58 4.21 -22.81 -4.29
C GLY A 58 4.62 -23.25 -5.70
N ILE A 59 4.22 -22.53 -6.75
CA ILE A 59 4.56 -22.82 -8.15
C ILE A 59 6.07 -22.72 -8.39
N LEU A 60 6.77 -21.85 -7.67
CA LEU A 60 8.22 -21.67 -7.81
C LEU A 60 9.06 -22.78 -7.14
N GLY A 61 8.46 -23.73 -6.42
CA GLY A 61 9.18 -24.82 -5.74
C GLY A 61 10.04 -24.34 -4.54
N PRO A 62 10.59 -25.25 -3.73
CA PRO A 62 11.49 -24.91 -2.62
C PRO A 62 12.82 -24.30 -3.09
#